data_AF-A0AAD3S6P5-F1
#
_entry.id   AF-A0AAD3S6P5-F1
#
_cell.length_a   1.000
_cell.length_b   1.000
_cell.length_c   1.000
_cell.angle_alpha   90.00
_cell.angle_beta   90.00
_cell.angle_gamma   90.00
#
_symmetry.space_group_name_H-M   'P 1'
#
loop_
_entity.id
_entity.type
_entity.pdbx_description
1 polymer ?
#
loop_
_entity_poly.entity_id
_entity_poly.type
_entity_poly.pdbx_seq_one_letter_code
_entity_poly.pdbx_strand_id
1 'polypeptide(L)'
;MAGEIIPFSRGGNSNWRLINAPNNATTMPSAIIFNPFIFPFLFFLISSAVPTTISLDYLLSDCPDTTTFSSNSSFQTSLNSVLSFLSSNSTVQSGFHKTTVGDGGDSTVYGIFLCRGDDTEDVCRTCVATAVEDVPVKCPNRKQAIIWYDVCMIWYSNASVDYSVPISLWNPDFITNNVTWFTNVLDDTMNKIVLTAAMGHSGKKFATADVNINMLRKLYTLAQCTPDLSFTDCYNCLMECIRQLTNCCSERQGGRVLFSRCNIRYEIYPFYENAAALAPDTAPAPATAPATDLVAAPPRPPAISKSISQWHQILIAF
;
A
#
# COMPACT_ATOMS: atom_id res chain seq x y z
N MET A 1 -3.88 16.97 -18.14
CA MET A 1 -4.57 15.81 -17.52
C MET A 1 -4.38 15.93 -16.03
N ALA A 2 -5.46 16.17 -15.29
CA ALA A 2 -5.42 16.27 -13.83
C ALA A 2 -5.43 14.85 -13.26
N GLY A 3 -4.37 14.46 -12.56
CA GLY A 3 -4.33 13.19 -11.82
C GLY A 3 -5.14 13.31 -10.52
N GLU A 4 -5.68 12.20 -10.05
CA GLU A 4 -6.38 12.14 -8.78
C GLU A 4 -5.37 12.11 -7.62
N ILE A 5 -5.69 12.86 -6.57
CA ILE A 5 -4.80 13.20 -5.45
C ILE A 5 -5.43 12.57 -4.21
N ILE A 6 -4.86 11.45 -3.70
CA ILE A 6 -5.35 10.77 -2.48
C ILE A 6 -4.27 10.75 -1.38
N PRO A 7 -4.51 11.37 -0.20
CA PRO A 7 -3.60 11.27 0.94
C PRO A 7 -3.70 9.87 1.58
N PHE A 8 -2.56 9.18 1.76
CA PHE A 8 -2.53 7.86 2.39
C PHE A 8 -2.35 8.01 3.92
N SER A 9 -3.34 7.54 4.68
CA SER A 9 -3.23 7.32 6.14
C SER A 9 -3.25 5.83 6.42
N ARG A 10 -2.30 5.36 7.22
CA ARG A 10 -2.15 3.95 7.60
C ARG A 10 -3.35 3.50 8.45
N GLY A 11 -4.38 2.96 7.82
CA GLY A 11 -5.52 2.33 8.47
C GLY A 11 -5.22 0.87 8.83
N GLY A 12 -4.63 0.63 10.00
CA GLY A 12 -4.53 -0.70 10.60
C GLY A 12 -5.79 -1.06 11.41
N ASN A 13 -6.18 -2.34 11.33
CA ASN A 13 -7.18 -3.08 12.13
C ASN A 13 -8.61 -3.21 11.57
N SER A 14 -8.80 -4.16 10.66
CA SER A 14 -10.08 -4.85 10.48
C SER A 14 -10.15 -6.09 11.39
N ASN A 15 -10.48 -5.89 12.66
CA ASN A 15 -10.85 -6.97 13.58
C ASN A 15 -12.32 -7.35 13.35
N TRP A 16 -12.59 -8.35 12.50
CA TRP A 16 -13.89 -8.99 12.43
C TRP A 16 -13.93 -10.18 13.40
N ARG A 17 -14.33 -9.95 14.66
CA ARG A 17 -14.71 -11.04 15.57
C ARG A 17 -16.12 -11.51 15.25
N LEU A 18 -16.23 -12.69 14.63
CA LEU A 18 -17.44 -13.51 14.66
C LEU A 18 -17.16 -14.72 15.56
N ILE A 19 -17.67 -14.71 16.79
CA ILE A 19 -17.83 -15.94 17.58
C ILE A 19 -19.17 -15.85 18.33
N ASN A 20 -20.19 -16.50 17.77
CA ASN A 20 -21.32 -17.04 18.51
C ASN A 20 -21.25 -18.56 18.38
N ALA A 21 -20.91 -19.26 19.47
CA ALA A 21 -21.28 -20.65 19.67
C ALA A 21 -21.33 -20.98 21.18
N PRO A 22 -22.30 -21.82 21.60
CA PRO A 22 -22.76 -21.86 22.99
C PRO A 22 -21.91 -22.76 23.90
N ASN A 23 -21.89 -22.36 25.17
CA ASN A 23 -21.35 -23.13 26.29
C ASN A 23 -22.13 -24.44 26.46
N ASN A 24 -21.45 -25.58 26.37
CA ASN A 24 -21.98 -26.84 26.89
C ASN A 24 -20.94 -27.48 27.81
N ALA A 25 -21.17 -27.32 29.11
CA ALA A 25 -20.42 -27.98 30.16
C ALA A 25 -20.70 -29.49 30.10
N THR A 26 -19.66 -30.28 29.86
CA THR A 26 -19.72 -31.74 30.01
C THR A 26 -18.87 -32.16 31.20
N THR A 27 -19.52 -33.01 31.98
CA THR A 27 -19.13 -33.71 33.21
C THR A 27 -17.76 -34.38 33.15
N MET A 28 -16.97 -34.22 34.22
CA MET A 28 -15.77 -35.01 34.49
C MET A 28 -16.10 -36.48 34.81
N PRO A 29 -15.26 -37.44 34.38
CA PRO A 29 -15.07 -38.67 35.12
C PRO A 29 -13.65 -38.78 35.69
N SER A 30 -13.60 -39.10 36.97
CA SER A 30 -12.66 -39.99 37.67
C SER A 30 -11.17 -39.98 37.32
N ALA A 31 -10.36 -39.62 38.32
CA ALA A 31 -8.91 -39.67 38.34
C ALA A 31 -8.36 -41.05 37.90
N ILE A 32 -7.67 -41.05 36.75
CA ILE A 32 -6.81 -42.16 36.31
C ILE A 32 -5.41 -41.90 36.88
N ILE A 33 -4.95 -42.82 37.72
CA ILE A 33 -3.62 -42.80 38.33
C ILE A 33 -2.60 -43.12 37.22
N PHE A 34 -1.85 -42.11 36.76
CA PHE A 34 -0.78 -42.29 35.77
C PHE A 34 0.49 -42.81 36.43
N ASN A 35 0.94 -43.98 35.98
CA ASN A 35 2.21 -44.60 36.33
C ASN A 35 3.38 -43.79 35.69
N PRO A 36 4.33 -43.24 36.47
CA PRO A 36 5.30 -42.26 35.97
C PRO A 36 6.46 -42.85 35.14
N PHE A 37 6.46 -44.16 34.84
CA PHE A 37 7.61 -44.84 34.22
C PHE A 37 7.47 -45.18 32.73
N ILE A 38 6.40 -44.77 32.05
CA ILE A 38 6.26 -45.01 30.61
C ILE A 38 5.67 -43.76 29.95
N PHE A 39 6.54 -42.81 29.58
CA PHE A 39 6.45 -41.94 28.38
C PHE A 39 7.38 -40.71 28.52
N PRO A 40 8.66 -40.78 28.09
CA PRO A 40 9.44 -39.59 27.80
C PRO A 40 9.82 -39.51 26.30
N PHE A 41 8.96 -39.99 25.40
CA PHE A 41 9.31 -40.07 23.96
C PHE A 41 8.22 -39.64 22.96
N LEU A 42 7.15 -38.97 23.40
CA LEU A 42 6.06 -38.52 22.51
C LEU A 42 5.68 -37.05 22.71
N PHE A 43 6.60 -36.23 23.24
CA PHE A 43 6.44 -34.78 23.41
C PHE A 43 7.36 -33.96 22.51
N PHE A 44 7.84 -34.55 21.41
CA PHE A 44 8.52 -33.86 20.32
C PHE A 44 7.81 -34.25 19.02
N LEU A 45 7.54 -33.26 18.16
CA LEU A 45 6.83 -33.36 16.86
C LEU A 45 5.33 -32.98 16.83
N ILE A 46 4.91 -31.98 17.60
CA ILE A 46 3.89 -31.06 17.08
C ILE A 46 4.59 -29.71 16.90
N SER A 47 5.49 -29.65 15.92
CA SER A 47 5.87 -28.36 15.34
C SER A 47 4.65 -27.93 14.54
N SER A 48 3.69 -27.28 15.21
CA SER A 48 2.63 -26.56 14.50
C SER A 48 3.34 -25.45 13.74
N ALA A 49 3.65 -25.70 12.46
CA ALA A 49 4.00 -24.63 11.54
C ALA A 49 2.83 -23.64 11.61
N VAL A 50 3.04 -22.55 12.34
CA VAL A 50 2.10 -21.43 12.30
C VAL A 50 2.09 -21.01 10.84
N PRO A 51 0.95 -21.09 10.13
CA PRO A 51 0.90 -20.60 8.76
C PRO A 51 1.34 -19.15 8.80
N THR A 52 2.47 -18.84 8.16
CA THR A 52 2.86 -17.45 7.95
C THR A 52 1.80 -16.84 7.05
N THR A 53 0.87 -16.11 7.65
CA THR A 53 -0.15 -15.38 6.90
C THR A 53 0.55 -14.26 6.15
N ILE A 54 0.62 -14.36 4.83
CA ILE A 54 1.08 -13.26 3.96
C ILE A 54 0.05 -12.14 4.11
N SER A 55 0.44 -11.02 4.71
CA SER A 55 -0.40 -9.82 4.77
C SER A 55 -0.29 -9.06 3.45
N LEU A 56 -1.41 -8.88 2.76
CA LEU A 56 -1.49 -8.12 1.52
C LEU A 56 -2.17 -6.78 1.79
N ASP A 57 -1.43 -5.70 1.57
CA ASP A 57 -1.96 -4.35 1.76
C ASP A 57 -2.64 -3.88 0.48
N TYR A 58 -3.98 -3.85 0.47
CA TYR A 58 -4.76 -3.23 -0.59
C TYR A 58 -4.53 -1.72 -0.58
N LEU A 59 -4.25 -1.13 -1.76
CA LEU A 59 -4.03 0.31 -1.89
C LEU A 59 -5.31 1.01 -2.35
N LEU A 60 -5.73 0.73 -3.58
CA LEU A 60 -6.88 1.35 -4.23
C LEU A 60 -7.24 0.63 -5.54
N SER A 61 -8.36 1.04 -6.13
CA SER A 61 -8.81 0.64 -7.45
C SER A 61 -9.27 1.84 -8.26
N ASP A 62 -9.05 1.80 -9.57
CA ASP A 62 -9.66 2.73 -10.52
C ASP A 62 -10.52 1.94 -11.51
N CYS A 63 -11.79 2.32 -11.59
CA CYS A 63 -12.79 1.68 -12.44
C CYS A 63 -13.60 2.76 -13.17
N PRO A 64 -13.13 3.26 -14.32
CA PRO A 64 -13.81 4.34 -15.02
C PRO A 64 -15.27 3.98 -15.38
N ASP A 65 -16.20 4.86 -15.04
CA ASP A 65 -17.65 4.71 -15.32
C ASP A 65 -18.02 4.91 -16.80
N THR A 66 -17.03 4.86 -17.69
CA THR A 66 -17.20 5.16 -19.12
C THR A 66 -17.84 4.02 -19.88
N THR A 67 -17.59 2.77 -19.47
CA THR A 67 -18.03 1.58 -20.21
C THR A 67 -18.39 0.43 -19.26
N THR A 68 -19.58 -0.13 -19.46
CA THR A 68 -20.11 -1.25 -18.67
C THR A 68 -20.45 -2.46 -19.54
N PHE A 69 -20.48 -3.65 -18.95
CA PHE A 69 -20.95 -4.86 -19.63
C PHE A 69 -22.17 -5.46 -18.90
N SER A 70 -23.04 -6.11 -19.65
CA SER A 70 -24.20 -6.82 -19.11
C SER A 70 -23.83 -8.20 -18.58
N SER A 71 -24.60 -8.69 -17.60
CA SER A 71 -24.47 -10.06 -17.10
C SER A 71 -24.67 -11.09 -18.22
N ASN A 72 -23.89 -12.17 -18.19
CA ASN A 72 -23.85 -13.24 -19.19
C ASN A 72 -23.49 -12.77 -20.61
N SER A 73 -22.83 -11.62 -20.75
CA SER A 73 -22.29 -11.18 -22.04
C SER A 73 -21.07 -12.00 -22.47
N SER A 74 -20.78 -11.98 -23.77
CA SER A 74 -19.51 -12.51 -24.31
C SER A 74 -18.30 -11.83 -23.66
N PHE A 75 -18.38 -10.51 -23.43
CA PHE A 75 -17.35 -9.76 -22.71
C PHE A 75 -17.11 -10.31 -21.31
N GLN A 76 -18.16 -10.59 -20.52
CA GLN A 76 -18.01 -11.16 -19.18
C GLN A 76 -17.33 -12.53 -19.23
N THR A 77 -17.67 -13.35 -20.23
CA THR A 77 -17.05 -14.68 -20.44
C THR A 77 -15.56 -14.56 -20.78
N SER A 78 -15.19 -13.63 -21.67
CA SER A 78 -13.80 -13.32 -21.97
C SER A 78 -13.05 -12.79 -20.76
N LEU A 79 -13.66 -11.89 -19.98
CA LEU A 79 -13.06 -11.33 -18.76
C LEU A 79 -12.77 -12.41 -17.72
N ASN A 80 -13.73 -13.31 -17.46
CA ASN A 80 -13.51 -14.44 -16.56
C ASN A 80 -12.34 -15.32 -17.02
N SER A 81 -12.19 -15.52 -18.34
CA SER A 81 -11.09 -16.29 -18.92
C SER A 81 -9.74 -15.57 -18.76
N VAL A 82 -9.70 -14.25 -19.00
CA VAL A 82 -8.52 -13.42 -18.75
C VAL A 82 -8.10 -13.51 -17.29
N LEU A 83 -9.01 -13.29 -16.34
CA LEU A 83 -8.72 -13.34 -14.91
C LEU A 83 -8.19 -14.72 -14.48
N SER A 84 -8.77 -15.80 -14.99
CA SER A 84 -8.29 -17.17 -14.77
C SER A 84 -6.86 -17.36 -15.29
N PHE A 85 -6.56 -16.89 -16.50
CA PHE A 85 -5.21 -16.98 -17.07
C PHE A 85 -4.18 -16.12 -16.33
N LEU A 86 -4.55 -14.95 -15.81
CA LEU A 86 -3.67 -14.16 -14.96
C LEU A 86 -3.32 -14.93 -13.68
N SER A 87 -4.31 -15.50 -12.99
CA SER A 87 -4.07 -16.29 -11.78
C SER A 87 -3.21 -17.53 -12.05
N SER A 88 -3.47 -18.27 -13.14
CA SER A 88 -2.75 -19.50 -13.44
C SER A 88 -1.29 -19.28 -13.87
N ASN A 89 -0.96 -18.08 -14.36
CA ASN A 89 0.40 -17.73 -14.81
C ASN A 89 1.17 -16.89 -13.76
N SER A 90 0.66 -16.78 -12.54
CA SER A 90 1.27 -15.97 -11.47
C SER A 90 2.60 -16.50 -10.93
N THR A 91 3.00 -17.72 -11.32
CA THR A 91 4.30 -18.35 -11.01
C THR A 91 5.39 -18.01 -12.02
N VAL A 92 5.11 -17.17 -13.02
CA VAL A 92 6.11 -16.76 -14.02
C VAL A 92 7.25 -15.97 -13.36
N GLN A 93 8.49 -16.34 -13.69
CA GLN A 93 9.69 -15.78 -13.05
C GLN A 93 9.82 -14.25 -13.21
N SER A 94 9.27 -13.69 -14.29
CA SER A 94 9.25 -12.24 -14.53
C SER A 94 8.33 -11.47 -13.56
N GLY A 95 7.44 -12.17 -12.82
CA GLY A 95 6.40 -11.55 -12.03
C GLY A 95 5.39 -10.77 -12.89
N PHE A 96 5.24 -11.13 -14.16
CA PHE A 96 4.40 -10.42 -15.11
C PHE A 96 3.83 -11.36 -16.17
N HIS A 97 2.54 -11.23 -16.44
CA HIS A 97 1.89 -11.88 -17.57
C HIS A 97 0.92 -10.91 -18.24
N LYS A 98 0.80 -11.05 -19.56
CA LYS A 98 -0.23 -10.38 -20.36
C LYS A 98 -0.98 -11.41 -21.19
N THR A 99 -2.28 -11.23 -21.32
CA THR A 99 -3.14 -12.11 -22.11
C THR A 99 -4.28 -11.33 -22.76
N THR A 100 -4.81 -11.88 -23.84
CA THR A 100 -5.96 -11.34 -24.56
C THR A 100 -6.92 -12.48 -24.85
N VAL A 101 -8.21 -12.28 -24.59
CA VAL A 101 -9.27 -13.25 -24.91
C VAL A 101 -10.41 -12.55 -25.65
N GLY A 102 -11.02 -13.25 -26.61
CA GLY A 102 -12.17 -12.81 -27.39
C GLY A 102 -11.89 -12.78 -28.89
N ASP A 103 -12.94 -12.92 -29.70
CA ASP A 103 -12.85 -13.11 -31.16
C ASP A 103 -12.84 -11.78 -31.94
N GLY A 104 -12.52 -10.67 -31.25
CA GLY A 104 -12.57 -9.32 -31.79
C GLY A 104 -13.81 -8.54 -31.36
N GLY A 105 -13.80 -7.25 -31.71
CA GLY A 105 -14.89 -6.32 -31.42
C GLY A 105 -15.18 -6.19 -29.93
N ASP A 106 -16.47 -6.25 -29.57
CA ASP A 106 -16.94 -5.92 -28.22
C ASP A 106 -16.73 -7.06 -27.19
N SER A 107 -16.20 -8.20 -27.63
CA SER A 107 -15.88 -9.36 -26.78
C SER A 107 -14.43 -9.43 -26.33
N THR A 108 -13.54 -8.60 -26.90
CA THR A 108 -12.11 -8.64 -26.62
C THR A 108 -11.78 -8.00 -25.27
N VAL A 109 -10.99 -8.71 -24.48
CA VAL A 109 -10.47 -8.26 -23.19
C VAL A 109 -8.96 -8.43 -23.19
N TYR A 110 -8.25 -7.35 -22.88
CA TYR A 110 -6.82 -7.35 -22.58
C TYR A 110 -6.66 -7.41 -21.07
N GLY A 111 -5.72 -8.20 -20.57
CA GLY A 111 -5.41 -8.26 -19.15
C GLY A 111 -3.93 -8.42 -18.88
N ILE A 112 -3.49 -7.80 -17.78
CA ILE A 112 -2.13 -7.91 -17.27
C ILE A 112 -2.15 -8.08 -15.75
N PHE A 113 -1.13 -8.76 -15.22
CA PHE A 113 -0.72 -8.57 -13.84
C PHE A 113 0.75 -8.17 -13.79
N LEU A 114 1.14 -7.45 -12.75
CA LEU A 114 2.53 -7.16 -12.42
C LEU A 114 2.72 -7.30 -10.90
N CYS A 115 3.60 -8.18 -10.49
CA CYS A 115 4.11 -8.27 -9.13
C CYS A 115 5.33 -7.36 -8.96
N ARG A 116 5.52 -6.86 -7.75
CA ARG A 116 6.68 -6.04 -7.43
C ARG A 116 7.96 -6.87 -7.52
N GLY A 117 9.01 -6.28 -8.06
CA GLY A 117 10.15 -7.05 -8.56
C GLY A 117 10.99 -7.77 -7.49
N ASP A 118 10.93 -7.32 -6.23
CA ASP A 118 11.65 -7.89 -5.09
C ASP A 118 10.85 -8.94 -4.31
N ASP A 119 9.56 -9.13 -4.58
CA ASP A 119 8.75 -10.11 -3.86
C ASP A 119 8.97 -11.54 -4.39
N THR A 120 8.73 -12.51 -3.50
CA THR A 120 8.82 -13.93 -3.81
C THR A 120 7.68 -14.42 -4.70
N GLU A 121 7.87 -15.57 -5.35
CA GLU A 121 6.85 -16.20 -6.19
C GLU A 121 5.56 -16.51 -5.41
N ASP A 122 5.68 -16.95 -4.14
CA ASP A 122 4.52 -17.24 -3.29
C ASP A 122 3.72 -15.97 -2.94
N VAL A 123 4.41 -14.85 -2.66
CA VAL A 123 3.75 -13.55 -2.43
C VAL A 123 3.06 -13.08 -3.70
N CYS A 124 3.73 -13.18 -4.84
CA CYS A 124 3.17 -12.81 -6.14
C CYS A 124 1.91 -13.64 -6.47
N ARG A 125 1.98 -14.97 -6.37
CA ARG A 125 0.85 -15.88 -6.60
C ARG A 125 -0.33 -15.55 -5.71
N THR A 126 -0.08 -15.36 -4.41
CA THR A 126 -1.13 -15.05 -3.43
C THR A 126 -1.77 -13.70 -3.73
N CYS A 127 -0.98 -12.69 -4.07
CA CYS A 127 -1.48 -11.36 -4.43
C CYS A 127 -2.34 -11.38 -5.69
N VAL A 128 -1.88 -12.05 -6.76
CA VAL A 128 -2.64 -12.14 -8.02
C VAL A 128 -3.94 -12.90 -7.82
N ALA A 129 -3.94 -14.02 -7.09
CA ALA A 129 -5.16 -14.78 -6.81
C ALA A 129 -6.18 -13.94 -6.02
N THR A 130 -5.73 -13.25 -4.98
CA THR A 130 -6.59 -12.36 -4.17
C THR A 130 -7.15 -11.22 -5.03
N ALA A 131 -6.29 -10.59 -5.83
CA ALA A 131 -6.69 -9.52 -6.73
C ALA A 131 -7.73 -9.97 -7.77
N VAL A 132 -7.58 -11.17 -8.34
CA VAL A 132 -8.55 -11.73 -9.29
C VAL A 132 -9.94 -11.88 -8.67
N GLU A 133 -10.02 -12.31 -7.40
CA GLU A 133 -11.28 -12.45 -6.67
C GLU A 133 -11.90 -11.09 -6.31
N ASP A 134 -11.07 -10.10 -5.99
CA ASP A 134 -11.53 -8.77 -5.57
C ASP A 134 -11.99 -7.87 -6.71
N VAL A 135 -11.37 -7.98 -7.89
CA VAL A 135 -11.65 -7.12 -9.05
C VAL A 135 -13.17 -6.97 -9.32
N PRO A 136 -13.97 -8.06 -9.42
CA PRO A 136 -15.41 -7.95 -9.68
C PRO A 136 -16.20 -7.30 -8.54
N VAL A 137 -15.70 -7.39 -7.30
CA VAL A 137 -16.33 -6.79 -6.12
C VAL A 137 -16.02 -5.29 -6.04
N LYS A 138 -14.77 -4.90 -6.33
CA LYS A 138 -14.32 -3.50 -6.30
C LYS A 138 -14.77 -2.70 -7.52
N CYS A 139 -14.80 -3.34 -8.69
CA CYS A 139 -15.13 -2.72 -9.97
C CYS A 139 -16.31 -3.45 -10.66
N PRO A 140 -17.54 -3.37 -10.11
CA PRO A 140 -18.67 -4.14 -10.63
C PRO A 140 -19.06 -3.73 -12.05
N ASN A 141 -19.16 -4.72 -12.94
CA ASN A 141 -19.67 -4.57 -14.32
C ASN A 141 -18.91 -3.57 -15.21
N ARG A 142 -17.65 -3.23 -14.88
CA ARG A 142 -16.84 -2.27 -15.63
C ARG A 142 -16.05 -2.96 -16.74
N LYS A 143 -16.02 -2.39 -17.95
CA LYS A 143 -15.20 -2.90 -19.06
C LYS A 143 -13.71 -2.55 -18.95
N GLN A 144 -13.35 -1.70 -17.98
CA GLN A 144 -11.97 -1.35 -17.65
C GLN A 144 -11.82 -1.28 -16.13
N ALA A 145 -10.73 -1.83 -15.62
CA ALA A 145 -10.35 -1.64 -14.23
C ALA A 145 -8.87 -1.87 -14.01
N ILE A 146 -8.34 -1.24 -12.97
CA ILE A 146 -7.07 -1.58 -12.36
C ILE A 146 -7.23 -1.59 -10.85
N ILE A 147 -6.65 -2.60 -10.21
CA ILE A 147 -6.53 -2.64 -8.76
C ILE A 147 -5.07 -2.80 -8.37
N TRP A 148 -4.68 -2.10 -7.31
CA TRP A 148 -3.33 -2.15 -6.76
C TRP A 148 -3.35 -2.67 -5.33
N TYR A 149 -2.54 -3.67 -5.12
CA TYR A 149 -1.98 -4.04 -3.84
C TYR A 149 -0.56 -3.46 -3.73
N ASP A 150 0.03 -3.43 -2.54
CA ASP A 150 1.41 -2.93 -2.39
C ASP A 150 2.41 -3.73 -3.21
N VAL A 151 2.17 -5.04 -3.32
CA VAL A 151 3.06 -6.05 -3.91
C VAL A 151 2.62 -6.54 -5.29
N CYS A 152 1.43 -6.21 -5.78
CA CYS A 152 1.03 -6.50 -7.16
C CYS A 152 -0.09 -5.59 -7.68
N MET A 153 -0.33 -5.62 -8.98
CA MET A 153 -1.49 -5.01 -9.62
C MET A 153 -2.11 -5.95 -10.66
N ILE A 154 -3.41 -5.77 -10.90
CA ILE A 154 -4.12 -6.36 -12.04
C ILE A 154 -4.82 -5.24 -12.79
N TRP A 155 -4.68 -5.23 -14.11
CA TRP A 155 -5.44 -4.35 -15.00
C TRP A 155 -6.07 -5.13 -16.14
N TYR A 156 -7.29 -4.75 -16.50
CA TYR A 156 -7.92 -5.20 -17.72
C TYR A 156 -8.65 -4.06 -18.43
N SER A 157 -8.84 -4.22 -19.74
CA SER A 157 -9.53 -3.24 -20.57
C SER A 157 -10.15 -3.88 -21.81
N ASN A 158 -11.21 -3.26 -22.33
CA ASN A 158 -11.78 -3.55 -23.64
C ASN A 158 -11.05 -2.85 -24.79
N ALA A 159 -10.03 -2.05 -24.49
CA ALA A 159 -9.20 -1.36 -25.46
C ALA A 159 -7.72 -1.62 -25.17
N SER A 160 -6.91 -1.66 -26.23
CA SER A 160 -5.46 -1.90 -26.14
C SER A 160 -4.67 -0.70 -25.61
N VAL A 161 -5.33 0.30 -25.01
CA VAL A 161 -4.67 1.56 -24.61
C VAL A 161 -3.64 1.26 -23.52
N ASP A 162 -2.40 1.67 -23.78
CA ASP A 162 -1.24 1.31 -22.96
C ASP A 162 -1.21 2.04 -21.61
N TYR A 163 -1.71 3.28 -21.48
CA TYR A 163 -1.51 4.07 -20.26
C TYR A 163 -2.82 4.55 -19.64
N SER A 164 -3.10 4.10 -18.40
CA SER A 164 -4.14 4.66 -17.55
C SER A 164 -3.81 6.09 -17.10
N VAL A 165 -4.81 6.81 -16.61
CA VAL A 165 -4.58 8.07 -15.88
C VAL A 165 -3.70 7.76 -14.65
N PRO A 166 -2.67 8.58 -14.35
CA PRO A 166 -1.85 8.34 -13.17
C PRO A 166 -2.59 8.63 -11.88
N ILE A 167 -2.32 7.81 -10.87
CA ILE A 167 -2.76 8.03 -9.50
C ILE A 167 -1.55 8.35 -8.63
N SER A 168 -1.66 9.44 -7.88
CA SER A 168 -0.61 9.90 -6.97
C SER A 168 -1.04 9.70 -5.52
N LEU A 169 -0.15 9.09 -4.74
CA LEU A 169 -0.26 8.93 -3.29
C LEU A 169 0.94 9.63 -2.64
N TRP A 170 0.75 10.27 -1.49
CA TRP A 170 1.86 10.89 -0.78
C TRP A 170 1.71 10.78 0.73
N ASN A 171 2.85 10.91 1.40
CA ASN A 171 2.93 11.09 2.84
C ASN A 171 2.45 12.51 3.20
N PRO A 172 1.49 12.68 4.12
CA PRO A 172 1.00 14.00 4.52
C PRO A 172 2.07 14.86 5.20
N ASP A 173 3.13 14.26 5.73
CA ASP A 173 4.22 14.98 6.39
C ASP A 173 5.22 15.56 5.37
N PHE A 174 5.72 16.74 5.72
CA PHE A 174 6.76 17.44 4.94
C PHE A 174 8.15 17.17 5.49
N ILE A 175 9.15 17.35 4.63
CA ILE A 175 10.55 17.46 5.02
C ILE A 175 10.73 18.84 5.68
N THR A 176 11.16 18.87 6.94
CA THR A 176 11.29 20.12 7.69
C THR A 176 12.70 20.69 7.67
N ASN A 177 13.73 19.86 7.40
CA ASN A 177 15.13 20.25 7.47
C ASN A 177 15.83 19.93 6.14
N ASN A 178 16.64 20.89 5.67
CA ASN A 178 17.50 20.73 4.49
C ASN A 178 16.74 20.28 3.22
N VAL A 179 15.59 20.92 2.96
CA VAL A 179 14.67 20.58 1.86
C VAL A 179 15.39 20.53 0.51
N THR A 180 16.18 21.54 0.16
CA THR A 180 16.93 21.58 -1.11
C THR A 180 17.85 20.38 -1.28
N TRP A 181 18.57 20.00 -0.22
CA TRP A 181 19.45 18.85 -0.25
C TRP A 181 18.67 17.55 -0.41
N PHE A 182 17.56 17.39 0.32
CA PHE A 182 16.69 16.22 0.18
C PHE A 182 16.15 16.09 -1.24
N THR A 183 15.66 17.19 -1.82
CA THR A 183 15.14 17.20 -3.20
C THR A 183 16.21 16.79 -4.20
N ASN A 184 17.44 17.33 -4.09
CA ASN A 184 18.54 16.94 -4.98
C ASN A 184 18.89 15.45 -4.85
N VAL A 185 18.95 14.93 -3.61
CA VAL A 185 19.22 13.51 -3.37
C VAL A 185 18.11 12.62 -3.92
N LEU A 186 16.85 13.03 -3.76
CA LEU A 186 15.70 12.32 -4.33
C LEU A 186 15.77 12.29 -5.85
N ASP A 187 15.99 13.43 -6.49
CA ASP A 187 16.07 13.56 -7.95
C ASP A 187 17.22 12.72 -8.52
N ASP A 188 18.42 12.85 -7.96
CA ASP A 188 19.60 12.07 -8.39
C ASP A 188 19.36 10.55 -8.25
N THR A 189 18.79 10.15 -7.11
CA THR A 189 18.52 8.73 -6.84
C THR A 189 17.44 8.18 -7.76
N MET A 190 16.35 8.93 -7.99
CA MET A 190 15.26 8.55 -8.90
C MET A 190 15.74 8.39 -10.34
N ASN A 191 16.45 9.39 -10.86
CA ASN A 191 16.98 9.33 -12.23
C ASN A 191 17.89 8.10 -12.45
N LYS A 192 18.71 7.76 -11.44
CA LYS A 192 19.57 6.56 -11.49
C LYS A 192 18.77 5.26 -11.52
N ILE A 193 17.77 5.09 -10.66
CA ILE A 193 16.99 3.84 -10.62
C ILE A 193 16.06 3.71 -11.84
N VAL A 194 15.60 4.82 -12.41
CA VAL A 194 14.80 4.81 -13.66
C VAL A 194 15.60 4.23 -14.82
N LEU A 195 16.85 4.68 -15.02
CA LEU A 195 17.73 4.11 -16.04
C LEU A 195 17.96 2.61 -15.81
N THR A 196 18.20 2.22 -14.55
CA THR A 196 18.46 0.82 -14.17
C THR A 196 17.25 -0.07 -14.43
N ALA A 197 16.05 0.37 -14.04
CA ALA A 197 14.80 -0.34 -14.27
C ALA A 197 14.51 -0.47 -15.78
N ALA A 198 14.71 0.59 -16.55
CA ALA A 198 14.48 0.59 -18.00
C ALA A 198 15.38 -0.40 -18.76
N MET A 199 16.66 -0.53 -18.35
CA MET A 199 17.58 -1.52 -18.91
C MET A 199 17.10 -2.96 -18.71
N GLY A 200 16.44 -3.25 -17.57
CA GLY A 200 15.73 -4.51 -17.38
C GLY A 200 16.61 -5.77 -17.34
N HIS A 201 17.89 -5.66 -16.96
CA HIS A 201 18.83 -6.80 -16.90
C HIS A 201 18.33 -8.01 -16.09
N SER A 202 17.45 -7.79 -15.10
CA SER A 202 16.83 -8.85 -14.30
C SER A 202 15.63 -9.55 -14.96
N GLY A 203 15.20 -9.10 -16.14
CA GLY A 203 13.95 -9.52 -16.79
C GLY A 203 12.67 -8.97 -16.15
N LYS A 204 12.77 -8.32 -14.98
CA LYS A 204 11.62 -7.76 -14.23
C LYS A 204 11.40 -6.24 -14.44
N LYS A 205 12.33 -5.56 -15.12
CA LYS A 205 12.36 -4.08 -15.28
C LYS A 205 12.10 -3.32 -13.99
N PHE A 206 12.88 -3.66 -12.97
CA PHE A 206 12.73 -3.23 -11.59
C PHE A 206 14.07 -2.76 -11.03
N ALA A 207 14.05 -1.68 -10.24
CA ALA A 207 15.21 -1.21 -9.51
C ALA A 207 14.81 -0.52 -8.20
N THR A 208 15.68 -0.67 -7.20
CA THR A 208 15.59 0.00 -5.89
C THR A 208 16.91 0.64 -5.53
N ALA A 209 16.87 1.68 -4.70
CA ALA A 209 18.06 2.21 -4.04
C ALA A 209 17.71 2.75 -2.65
N ASP A 210 18.69 2.79 -1.76
CA ASP A 210 18.62 3.52 -0.50
C ASP A 210 19.85 4.41 -0.31
N VAL A 211 19.63 5.61 0.26
CA VAL A 211 20.67 6.61 0.51
C VAL A 211 20.46 7.21 1.89
N ASN A 212 21.54 7.33 2.68
CA ASN A 212 21.47 8.00 3.99
C ASN A 212 21.09 9.47 3.80
N ILE A 213 19.99 9.90 4.41
CA ILE A 213 19.58 11.31 4.43
C ILE A 213 20.07 12.08 5.65
N ASN A 214 20.32 11.36 6.74
CA ASN A 214 21.01 11.83 7.92
C ASN A 214 21.49 10.61 8.72
N MET A 215 21.94 10.82 9.96
CA MET A 215 22.43 9.74 10.83
C MET A 215 21.35 8.72 11.24
N LEU A 216 20.07 9.06 11.13
CA LEU A 216 18.95 8.26 11.65
C LEU A 216 18.00 7.74 10.56
N ARG A 217 18.03 8.33 9.37
CA ARG A 217 17.07 8.04 8.30
C ARG A 217 17.75 7.83 6.96
N LYS A 218 17.14 6.96 6.16
CA LYS A 218 17.47 6.72 4.76
C LYS A 218 16.28 7.12 3.90
N LEU A 219 16.59 7.58 2.69
CA LEU A 219 15.65 7.63 1.58
C LEU A 219 15.64 6.26 0.92
N TYR A 220 14.46 5.71 0.68
CA TYR A 220 14.24 4.46 -0.06
C TYR A 220 13.48 4.79 -1.34
N THR A 221 13.95 4.31 -2.49
CA THR A 221 13.34 4.54 -3.79
C THR A 221 13.12 3.24 -4.55
N LEU A 222 12.08 3.21 -5.38
CA LEU A 222 11.68 2.08 -6.23
C LEU A 222 11.16 2.61 -7.55
N ALA A 223 11.54 1.95 -8.65
CA ALA A 223 11.02 2.17 -9.99
C ALA A 223 10.78 0.84 -10.68
N GLN A 224 9.63 0.70 -11.34
CA GLN A 224 9.28 -0.52 -12.04
C GLN A 224 8.44 -0.27 -13.29
N CYS A 225 8.70 -1.05 -14.33
CA CYS A 225 7.85 -1.17 -15.51
C CYS A 225 7.36 -2.59 -15.70
N THR A 226 6.31 -2.73 -16.51
CA THR A 226 5.94 -4.01 -17.10
C THR A 226 7.07 -4.53 -18.01
N PRO A 227 7.54 -5.77 -17.82
CA PRO A 227 8.66 -6.36 -18.57
C PRO A 227 8.58 -6.32 -20.09
N ASP A 228 7.38 -6.23 -20.66
CA ASP A 228 7.18 -6.24 -22.12
C ASP A 228 7.39 -4.89 -22.80
N LEU A 229 7.60 -3.80 -22.04
CA LEU A 229 7.95 -2.50 -22.62
C LEU A 229 9.37 -2.47 -23.17
N SER A 230 9.59 -1.70 -24.24
CA SER A 230 10.95 -1.41 -24.70
C SER A 230 11.75 -0.62 -23.64
N PHE A 231 13.06 -0.46 -23.83
CA PHE A 231 13.85 0.44 -22.99
C PHE A 231 13.26 1.85 -23.01
N THR A 232 13.00 2.38 -24.21
CA THR A 232 12.52 3.75 -24.43
C THR A 232 11.15 3.97 -23.81
N ASP A 233 10.21 3.04 -23.99
CA ASP A 233 8.85 3.18 -23.46
C ASP A 233 8.84 3.13 -21.92
N CYS A 234 9.62 2.20 -21.34
CA CYS A 234 9.76 2.13 -19.89
C CYS A 234 10.42 3.40 -19.33
N TYR A 235 11.51 3.86 -19.94
CA TYR A 235 12.20 5.08 -19.52
C TYR A 235 11.25 6.29 -19.56
N ASN A 236 10.53 6.48 -20.67
CA ASN A 236 9.60 7.60 -20.82
C ASN A 236 8.45 7.54 -19.82
N CYS A 237 7.88 6.35 -19.57
CA CYS A 237 6.83 6.15 -18.57
C CYS A 237 7.31 6.53 -17.16
N LEU A 238 8.51 6.09 -16.79
CA LEU A 238 9.10 6.38 -15.48
C LEU A 238 9.50 7.85 -15.32
N MET A 239 9.99 8.51 -16.39
CA MET A 239 10.25 9.96 -16.37
C MET A 239 8.95 10.76 -16.21
N GLU A 240 7.87 10.31 -16.83
CA GLU A 240 6.54 10.91 -16.60
C GLU A 240 6.09 10.71 -15.14
N CYS A 241 6.37 9.55 -14.53
CA CYS A 241 6.14 9.37 -13.10
C CYS A 241 6.91 10.39 -12.24
N ILE A 242 8.19 10.63 -12.55
CA ILE A 242 9.00 11.66 -11.85
C ILE A 242 8.35 13.04 -11.98
N ARG A 243 7.92 13.40 -13.21
CA ARG A 243 7.23 14.67 -13.45
C ARG A 243 5.96 14.80 -12.60
N GLN A 244 5.22 13.71 -12.41
CA GLN A 244 4.03 13.69 -11.56
C GLN A 244 4.36 13.79 -10.07
N LEU A 245 5.44 13.15 -9.60
CA LEU A 245 5.93 13.31 -8.24
C LEU A 245 6.26 14.76 -7.91
N THR A 246 6.94 15.47 -8.82
CA THR A 246 7.24 16.89 -8.63
C THR A 246 5.96 17.73 -8.44
N ASN A 247 4.87 17.38 -9.13
CA ASN A 247 3.61 18.14 -9.03
C ASN A 247 2.80 17.80 -7.77
N CYS A 248 2.67 16.52 -7.42
CA CYS A 248 1.81 16.09 -6.31
C CYS A 248 2.50 16.17 -4.94
N CYS A 249 3.82 15.95 -4.95
CA CYS A 249 4.50 15.36 -3.82
C CYS A 249 5.81 16.10 -3.50
N SER A 250 5.95 17.34 -3.99
CA SER A 250 7.10 18.20 -3.69
C SER A 250 7.26 18.38 -2.19
N GLU A 251 8.50 18.25 -1.71
CA GLU A 251 8.91 18.44 -0.30
C GLU A 251 8.24 17.48 0.70
N ARG A 252 7.50 16.46 0.23
CA ARG A 252 6.89 15.44 1.08
C ARG A 252 7.93 14.43 1.55
N GLN A 253 7.64 13.76 2.67
CA GLN A 253 8.46 12.66 3.18
C GLN A 253 8.34 11.37 2.35
N GLY A 254 7.34 11.29 1.48
CA GLY A 254 7.04 10.12 0.67
C GLY A 254 6.08 10.44 -0.45
N GLY A 255 6.22 9.72 -1.55
CA GLY A 255 5.40 9.90 -2.75
C GLY A 255 5.43 8.66 -3.63
N ARG A 256 4.29 8.35 -4.23
CA ARG A 256 4.10 7.23 -5.14
C ARG A 256 3.25 7.67 -6.32
N VAL A 257 3.65 7.27 -7.53
CA VAL A 257 2.88 7.46 -8.76
C VAL A 257 2.65 6.11 -9.41
N LEU A 258 1.40 5.82 -9.73
CA LEU A 258 0.93 4.56 -10.27
C LEU A 258 0.35 4.78 -11.67
N PHE A 259 0.93 4.13 -12.67
CA PHE A 259 0.31 3.90 -13.98
C PHE A 259 0.03 2.40 -14.17
N SER A 260 -0.76 2.07 -15.19
CA SER A 260 -1.02 0.69 -15.63
C SER A 260 0.22 -0.07 -16.13
N ARG A 261 1.33 0.61 -16.44
CA ARG A 261 2.52 -0.02 -17.04
C ARG A 261 3.83 0.31 -16.35
N CYS A 262 3.86 1.34 -15.50
CA CYS A 262 5.02 1.68 -14.69
C CYS A 262 4.59 2.36 -13.39
N ASN A 263 5.46 2.35 -12.40
CA ASN A 263 5.25 3.06 -11.16
C ASN A 263 6.58 3.41 -10.50
N ILE A 264 6.54 4.42 -9.64
CA ILE A 264 7.64 4.78 -8.76
C ILE A 264 7.14 5.05 -7.35
N ARG A 265 8.01 4.85 -6.36
CA ARG A 265 7.75 5.16 -4.96
C ARG A 265 9.03 5.64 -4.29
N TYR A 266 8.92 6.66 -3.44
CA TYR A 266 9.91 6.95 -2.43
C TYR A 266 9.29 7.12 -1.06
N GLU A 267 10.05 6.74 -0.03
CA GLU A 267 9.70 6.92 1.36
C GLU A 267 10.98 7.12 2.18
N ILE A 268 10.84 7.67 3.38
CA ILE A 268 11.93 7.75 4.38
C ILE A 268 11.93 6.58 5.38
N TYR A 269 11.18 5.53 5.08
CA TYR A 269 11.12 4.27 5.83
C TYR A 269 11.22 3.09 4.85
N PRO A 270 11.71 1.93 5.30
CA PRO A 270 11.89 0.76 4.45
C PRO A 270 10.53 0.16 4.01
N PHE A 271 10.42 -0.25 2.74
CA PHE A 271 9.20 -0.86 2.19
C PHE A 271 9.42 -2.03 1.20
N TYR A 272 10.67 -2.49 1.01
CA TYR A 272 11.04 -3.62 0.15
C TYR A 272 11.99 -4.56 0.90
N GLU A 273 12.09 -5.85 0.53
CA GLU A 273 12.72 -6.88 1.38
C GLU A 273 14.18 -6.56 1.79
N ASN A 274 15.00 -6.04 0.87
CA ASN A 274 16.38 -5.62 1.18
C ASN A 274 16.47 -4.47 2.20
N ALA A 275 15.38 -3.72 2.38
CA ALA A 275 15.28 -2.60 3.29
C ALA A 275 14.51 -2.95 4.58
N ALA A 276 13.47 -3.79 4.49
CA ALA A 276 12.61 -4.17 5.60
C ALA A 276 13.31 -5.11 6.59
N ALA A 277 14.19 -6.00 6.10
CA ALA A 277 15.02 -6.86 6.96
C ALA A 277 16.01 -6.08 7.85
N LEU A 278 16.24 -4.79 7.56
CA LEU A 278 17.09 -3.88 8.35
C LEU A 278 16.28 -2.94 9.25
N ALA A 279 14.94 -2.98 9.21
CA ALA A 279 14.13 -2.28 10.17
C ALA A 279 14.26 -2.99 11.53
N PRO A 280 14.55 -2.27 12.64
CA PRO A 280 14.36 -2.85 13.96
C PRO A 280 12.89 -3.24 14.08
N ASP A 281 12.62 -4.55 14.16
CA ASP A 281 11.31 -5.04 14.56
C ASP A 281 10.97 -4.36 15.89
N THR A 282 9.78 -3.74 15.94
CA THR A 282 9.21 -2.99 17.07
C THR A 282 9.74 -1.56 17.30
N ALA A 283 9.06 -0.57 16.72
CA ALA A 283 8.79 0.65 17.48
C ALA A 283 7.76 0.28 18.57
N PRO A 284 8.05 0.47 19.87
CA PRO A 284 7.08 0.21 20.92
C PRO A 284 5.85 1.10 20.67
N ALA A 285 4.65 0.52 20.77
CA ALA A 285 3.44 1.32 20.86
C ALA A 285 3.62 2.35 22.00
N PRO A 286 3.24 3.62 21.80
CA PRO A 286 3.25 4.59 22.89
C PRO A 286 2.44 4.01 24.05
N ALA A 287 3.08 3.85 25.22
CA ALA A 287 2.40 3.43 26.41
C ALA A 287 1.19 4.35 26.64
N THR A 288 0.01 3.76 26.73
CA THR A 288 -1.23 4.48 27.05
C THR A 288 -1.03 5.10 28.43
N ALA A 289 -0.93 6.44 28.48
CA ALA A 289 -0.90 7.15 29.75
C ALA A 289 -2.18 6.82 30.54
N PRO A 290 -2.11 6.58 31.86
CA PRO A 290 -3.30 6.35 32.67
C PRO A 290 -4.19 7.58 32.60
N ALA A 291 -5.50 7.37 32.42
CA ALA A 291 -6.49 8.42 32.52
C ALA A 291 -6.39 9.08 33.90
N THR A 292 -5.92 10.32 33.95
CA THR A 292 -6.03 11.16 35.14
C THR A 292 -7.46 11.65 35.25
N ASP A 293 -8.14 11.23 36.32
CA ASP A 293 -9.45 11.73 36.73
C ASP A 293 -9.47 13.27 36.73
N LEU A 294 -10.43 13.83 36.00
CA LEU A 294 -10.74 15.26 36.00
C LEU A 294 -11.27 15.66 37.38
N VAL A 295 -10.39 16.22 38.22
CA VAL A 295 -10.82 16.97 39.40
C VAL A 295 -11.48 18.27 38.95
N ALA A 296 -12.72 18.47 39.39
CA ALA A 296 -13.55 19.63 39.08
C ALA A 296 -12.87 20.97 39.43
N ALA A 297 -13.03 21.95 38.54
CA ALA A 297 -12.58 23.32 38.76
C ALA A 297 -13.35 23.99 39.93
N PRO A 298 -12.71 24.88 40.70
CA PRO A 298 -13.38 25.61 41.78
C PRO A 298 -14.31 26.71 41.23
N PRO A 299 -15.33 27.12 42.00
CA PRO A 299 -16.34 28.06 41.52
C PRO A 299 -15.77 29.49 41.39
N ARG A 300 -16.27 30.19 40.36
CA ARG A 300 -15.98 31.58 40.04
C ARG A 300 -16.49 32.53 41.14
N PRO A 301 -15.72 33.54 41.57
CA PRO A 301 -16.19 34.52 42.55
C PRO A 301 -17.23 35.50 41.95
N PRO A 302 -18.08 36.16 42.78
CA PRO A 302 -19.19 36.96 42.31
C PRO A 302 -18.74 38.30 41.72
N ALA A 303 -19.43 38.74 40.67
CA ALA A 303 -19.28 40.07 40.10
C ALA A 303 -19.86 41.13 41.04
N ILE A 304 -19.05 42.14 41.40
CA ILE A 304 -19.53 43.36 42.06
C ILE A 304 -19.69 44.44 40.99
N SER A 305 -20.88 45.04 40.96
CA SER A 305 -21.27 46.11 40.06
C SER A 305 -21.37 47.47 40.77
N LYS A 306 -21.15 48.52 39.96
CA LYS A 306 -21.42 49.97 40.15
C LYS A 306 -20.35 50.76 40.93
N SER A 307 -20.13 52.06 40.71
CA SER A 307 -20.30 53.05 39.62
C SER A 307 -20.02 54.44 40.26
N ILE A 308 -19.51 55.41 39.47
CA ILE A 308 -19.58 56.89 39.64
C ILE A 308 -18.50 57.64 40.48
N SER A 309 -17.62 58.30 39.70
CA SER A 309 -17.05 59.68 39.74
C SER A 309 -16.66 60.42 41.04
N GLN A 310 -15.47 61.04 41.07
CA GLN A 310 -15.23 62.49 40.85
C GLN A 310 -13.78 62.94 41.24
N TRP A 311 -13.18 63.75 40.34
CA TRP A 311 -12.21 64.86 40.46
C TRP A 311 -11.14 64.96 41.58
N HIS A 312 -9.84 65.09 41.23
CA HIS A 312 -9.09 66.38 41.14
C HIS A 312 -7.56 66.22 40.92
N GLN A 313 -7.10 66.97 39.92
CA GLN A 313 -5.83 67.69 39.66
C GLN A 313 -4.58 67.68 40.59
N ILE A 314 -3.43 67.66 39.88
CA ILE A 314 -2.24 68.57 39.95
C ILE A 314 -1.01 68.23 40.84
N LEU A 315 0.13 68.11 40.11
CA LEU A 315 1.56 68.45 40.35
C LEU A 315 2.21 68.24 41.72
N ILE A 316 3.40 67.63 41.73
CA ILE A 316 4.71 68.31 41.95
C ILE A 316 5.86 67.33 41.66
N ALA A 317 6.90 67.87 41.02
CA ALA A 317 8.15 67.23 40.66
C ALA A 317 9.07 66.95 41.87
N PHE A 318 9.86 65.87 41.77
CA PHE A 318 11.32 65.85 41.93
C PHE A 318 11.88 64.69 41.10
#